data_AF-A0A5K0VIM7-F1
#
_entry.id   AF-A0A5K0VIM7-F1
#
_cell.length_a   1.000
_cell.length_b   1.000
_cell.length_c   1.000
_cell.angle_alpha   90.00
_cell.angle_beta   90.00
_cell.angle_gamma   90.00
#
_symmetry.space_group_name_H-M   'P 1'
#
loop_
_entity.id
_entity.type
_entity.pdbx_description
1 polymer ?
#
loop_
_entity_poly.entity_id
_entity_poly.type
_entity_poly.pdbx_seq_one_letter_code
_entity_poly.pdbx_strand_id
1 'polypeptide(L)' 'MGLWSFFSRKGESGFGCRSSAEQVTDGIDASNITAVIT' A
#
# COMPACT_ATOMS: atom_id res chain seq x y z
N MET A 1 -13.14 15.06 -12.83
CA MET A 1 -12.33 13.85 -12.54
C MET A 1 -13.07 13.04 -11.50
N GLY A 2 -13.78 11.99 -11.92
CA GLY A 2 -14.75 11.28 -11.07
C GLY A 2 -14.13 10.28 -10.09
N LEU A 3 -15.00 9.65 -9.29
CA LEU A 3 -14.70 8.65 -8.25
C LEU A 3 -13.73 7.54 -8.72
N TRP A 4 -13.84 7.15 -10.00
CA TRP A 4 -12.98 6.13 -10.63
C TRP A 4 -11.50 6.51 -10.67
N SER A 5 -11.20 7.80 -10.85
CA SER A 5 -9.82 8.30 -10.83
C SER A 5 -9.22 8.21 -9.43
N PHE A 6 -10.04 8.40 -8.39
CA PHE A 6 -9.59 8.34 -7.00
C PHE A 6 -9.21 6.91 -6.57
N PHE A 7 -9.95 5.90 -7.03
CA PHE A 7 -9.65 4.50 -6.72
C PHE A 7 -8.56 3.87 -7.59
N SER A 8 -8.32 4.43 -8.78
CA SER A 8 -7.35 3.87 -9.73
C SER A 8 -5.98 4.58 -9.68
N ARG A 9 -5.92 5.78 -9.08
CA ARG A 9 -4.67 6.54 -8.98
C ARG A 9 -3.84 6.05 -7.81
N LYS A 10 -2.66 5.51 -8.11
CA LYS A 10 -1.60 5.25 -7.13
C LYS A 10 -0.88 6.55 -6.80
N GLY A 11 -0.54 6.75 -5.52
CA GLY A 11 0.30 7.86 -5.07
C GLY A 11 1.77 7.63 -5.43
N GLU A 12 2.65 8.57 -5.04
CA GLU A 12 4.10 8.45 -5.24
C GLU A 12 4.71 7.22 -4.56
N SER A 13 4.06 6.69 -3.52
CA SER A 13 4.41 5.42 -2.87
C SER A 13 4.17 4.19 -3.75
N GLY A 14 3.49 4.32 -4.89
CA GLY A 14 3.06 3.20 -5.74
C GLY A 14 1.81 2.46 -5.24
N PHE A 15 1.22 2.92 -4.13
CA PHE A 15 0.02 2.36 -3.51
C PHE A 15 -1.14 3.37 -3.52
N GLY A 16 -2.37 2.86 -3.44
CA GLY A 16 -3.60 3.67 -3.42
C GLY A 16 -4.47 3.35 -2.22
N CYS A 17 -5.58 4.06 -2.08
CA CYS A 17 -6.53 3.88 -0.95
C CYS A 17 -7.18 2.49 -0.88
N ARG A 18 -7.04 1.68 -1.92
CA ARG A 18 -7.57 0.31 -2.01
C ARG A 18 -6.48 -0.76 -2.06
N SER A 19 -5.21 -0.36 -1.89
CA SER A 19 -4.12 -1.32 -1.75
C SER A 19 -4.31 -2.10 -0.45
N SER A 20 -4.19 -3.42 -0.53
CA SER A 20 -4.32 -4.29 0.63
C SER A 20 -3.00 -4.36 1.41
N ALA A 21 -3.06 -4.82 2.66
CA ALA A 21 -1.87 -5.02 3.46
C ALA A 21 -0.90 -5.99 2.77
N GLU A 22 -1.43 -7.07 2.20
CA GLU A 22 -0.65 -8.10 1.50
C GLU A 22 0.08 -7.52 0.28
N GLN A 23 -0.56 -6.63 -0.49
CA GLN A 23 0.09 -5.97 -1.62
C GLN A 23 1.21 -5.02 -1.18
N VAL A 24 1.06 -4.37 -0.04
CA VAL A 24 2.07 -3.45 0.50
C VAL A 24 3.24 -4.22 1.12
N THR A 25 2.99 -5.42 1.62
CA THR A 25 4.01 -6.28 2.25
C THR A 25 4.59 -7.34 1.32
N ASP A 26 4.17 -7.39 0.06
CA ASP A 26 4.67 -8.38 -0.89
C ASP A 26 6.18 -8.21 -1.11
N GLY A 27 6.92 -9.31 -1.02
CA GLY A 27 8.39 -9.32 -1.13
C GLY A 27 9.15 -8.78 0.10
N ILE A 28 8.48 -8.42 1.19
CA ILE A 28 9.16 -8.03 2.44
C ILE A 28 9.55 -9.28 3.23
N ASP A 29 10.86 -9.48 3.44
CA ASP A 29 11.36 -10.47 4.42
C ASP A 29 11.29 -9.89 5.83
N ALA A 30 10.28 -10.32 6.58
CA ALA A 30 10.01 -9.85 7.93
C ALA A 30 10.92 -10.45 9.01
N SER A 31 11.88 -11.32 8.66
CA SER A 31 12.69 -12.07 9.64
C SER A 31 13.48 -11.20 10.63
N ASN A 32 13.78 -9.94 10.28
CA ASN A 32 14.55 -9.01 11.12
C ASN A 32 13.93 -7.60 11.19
N ILE A 33 12.62 -7.47 10.96
CA ILE A 33 11.94 -6.17 10.95
C ILE A 33 11.16 -5.96 12.25
N THR A 34 11.36 -4.81 12.90
CA THR A 34 10.49 -4.36 13.98
C THR A 34 9.38 -3.49 13.41
N ALA A 35 8.13 -3.99 13.44
CA ALA A 35 6.96 -3.21 13.05
C ALA A 35 6.52 -2.30 14.21
N VAL A 36 6.35 -1.01 13.93
CA VAL A 36 5.69 -0.06 14.84
C VAL A 36 4.28 0.19 14.33
N ILE A 37 3.28 -0.16 15.14
CA ILE A 37 1.86 0.02 14.82
C ILE A 37 1.36 1.21 15.64
N THR A 38 0.81 2.22 14.95
CA THR A 38 0.29 3.45 15.57
C THR A 38 -1.14 3.69 15.15
#